data_AF-A0A351UIL9-F1
#
_entry.id   AF-A0A351UIL9-F1
#
_cell.length_a   1.000
_cell.length_b   1.000
_cell.length_c   1.000
_cell.angle_alpha   90.00
_cell.angle_beta   90.00
_cell.angle_gamma   90.00
#
_symmetry.space_group_name_H-M   'P 1'
#
loop_
_entity.id
_entity.type
_entity.pdbx_description
1 polymer ?
#
loop_
_entity_poly.entity_id
_entity_poly.type
_entity_poly.pdbx_seq_one_letter_code
_entity_poly.pdbx_strand_id
1 'polypeptide(L)'
;MRIIIMVLLVLSGLLFSITPPAQAAGKSRAASKASDADSVDIPPMSWGVTSKGFVVMFRHRKAELESTEPNRFFPGTVAFALESLDGSGHYLLLKCPGSDGTCLTKRDMLEERMVYATLLEVVRTKAPKALLYNASTWEVTSLGNRHLAELRKRYPDLNTRLGRLIVASFAGKGL
;
A
#
# COMPACT_ATOMS: atom_id res chain seq x y z
N MET A 1 -20.92 -56.77 46.04
CA MET A 1 -19.48 -56.65 45.73
C MET A 1 -19.12 -55.19 46.02
N ARG A 2 -18.70 -54.76 47.22
CA ARG A 2 -17.50 -55.14 48.01
C ARG A 2 -16.23 -55.06 47.16
N ILE A 3 -15.25 -54.25 47.63
CA ILE A 3 -13.85 -54.06 47.16
C ILE A 3 -13.75 -52.82 46.22
N ILE A 4 -13.20 -51.63 46.52
CA ILE A 4 -12.26 -51.11 47.55
C ILE A 4 -12.49 -49.59 47.70
N ILE A 5 -12.76 -49.16 48.93
CA ILE A 5 -12.32 -47.86 49.48
C ILE A 5 -10.89 -48.12 49.97
N MET A 6 -9.97 -47.15 49.74
CA MET A 6 -8.60 -47.01 50.29
C MET A 6 -7.51 -46.98 49.22
N VAL A 7 -7.18 -45.78 48.72
CA VAL A 7 -5.80 -45.26 48.75
C VAL A 7 -5.90 -43.74 48.98
N LEU A 8 -6.22 -43.38 50.23
CA LEU A 8 -5.89 -42.07 50.78
C LEU A 8 -4.37 -42.00 51.00
N LEU A 9 -3.82 -40.80 50.79
CA LEU A 9 -2.73 -40.24 51.59
C LEU A 9 -1.43 -41.05 51.68
N VAL A 10 -0.53 -40.90 50.71
CA VAL A 10 0.90 -40.82 51.03
C VAL A 10 1.59 -39.88 50.04
N LEU A 11 2.51 -39.06 50.57
CA LEU A 11 3.41 -38.12 49.90
C LEU A 11 2.88 -36.70 49.59
N SER A 12 2.55 -36.01 50.68
CA SER A 12 3.14 -34.70 50.93
C SER A 12 4.67 -34.73 50.74
N GLY A 13 5.22 -33.77 50.01
CA GLY A 13 6.63 -33.41 50.11
C GLY A 13 7.24 -32.91 48.80
N LEU A 14 7.87 -31.73 48.87
CA LEU A 14 8.68 -31.05 47.84
C LEU A 14 7.81 -30.22 46.87
N LEU A 15 7.39 -29.00 47.22
CA LEU A 15 8.27 -27.82 47.40
C LEU A 15 9.47 -27.86 46.44
N PHE A 16 9.19 -27.81 45.13
CA PHE A 16 10.19 -27.42 44.16
C PHE A 16 10.09 -25.91 43.91
N SER A 17 10.98 -25.21 44.60
CA SER A 17 11.43 -23.85 44.30
C SER A 17 11.87 -23.77 42.84
N ILE A 18 11.03 -23.20 41.97
CA ILE A 18 11.49 -22.72 40.67
C ILE A 18 11.89 -21.27 40.88
N THR A 19 13.18 -21.08 41.14
CA THR A 19 13.86 -19.79 40.96
C THR A 19 13.43 -19.15 39.64
N PRO A 20 12.96 -17.88 39.61
CA PRO A 20 12.77 -17.20 38.36
C PRO A 20 14.11 -17.08 37.63
N PRO A 21 14.15 -17.28 36.30
CA PRO A 21 15.39 -17.21 35.55
C PRO A 21 15.98 -15.80 35.62
N ALA A 22 17.30 -15.76 35.76
CA ALA A 22 18.12 -14.57 35.67
C ALA A 22 17.70 -13.72 34.45
N GLN A 23 17.37 -12.45 34.70
CA GLN A 23 17.17 -11.47 33.63
C GLN A 23 18.50 -11.29 32.90
N ALA A 24 18.66 -11.98 31.78
CA ALA A 24 19.60 -11.55 30.75
C ALA A 24 19.17 -10.14 30.35
N ALA A 25 20.09 -9.19 30.49
CA ALA A 25 19.94 -7.79 30.08
C ALA A 25 19.68 -7.72 28.56
N GLY A 26 18.43 -7.94 28.18
CA GLY A 26 17.91 -7.64 26.87
C GLY A 26 17.89 -6.14 26.76
N LYS A 27 18.95 -5.60 26.13
CA LYS A 27 19.04 -4.23 25.61
C LYS A 27 17.65 -3.84 25.12
N SER A 28 16.97 -3.00 25.91
CA SER A 28 15.72 -2.38 25.52
C SER A 28 16.00 -1.62 24.24
N ARG A 29 15.70 -2.25 23.10
CA ARG A 29 15.71 -1.61 21.80
C ARG A 29 14.64 -0.53 21.92
N ALA A 30 15.11 0.69 22.14
CA ALA A 30 14.28 1.87 22.27
C ALA A 30 13.20 1.82 21.20
N ALA A 31 11.95 2.01 21.64
CA ALA A 31 10.83 2.23 20.74
C ALA A 31 11.30 3.22 19.67
N SER A 32 11.28 2.77 18.41
CA SER A 32 11.64 3.62 17.27
C SER A 32 10.81 4.89 17.38
N LYS A 33 11.52 5.99 17.63
CA LYS A 33 10.97 7.32 17.87
C LYS A 33 10.02 7.62 16.71
N ALA A 34 8.77 7.99 17.02
CA ALA A 34 7.77 8.35 16.00
C ALA A 34 8.26 9.45 15.04
N SER A 35 9.32 10.19 15.41
CA SER A 35 9.99 11.18 14.57
C SER A 35 10.70 10.61 13.34
N ASP A 36 11.12 9.34 13.34
CA ASP A 36 11.81 8.75 12.18
C ASP A 36 10.86 8.35 11.06
N ALA A 37 9.59 8.08 11.39
CA ALA A 37 8.54 7.75 10.42
C ALA A 37 8.07 8.98 9.63
N ASP A 38 8.28 10.18 10.18
CA ASP A 38 7.92 11.47 9.56
C ASP A 38 9.04 12.08 8.71
N SER A 39 10.19 11.39 8.56
CA SER A 39 11.28 11.92 7.73
C SER A 39 10.86 11.94 6.26
N VAL A 40 10.77 13.13 5.68
CA VAL A 40 10.43 13.35 4.26
C VAL A 40 11.58 12.94 3.32
N ASP A 41 12.75 12.60 3.87
CA ASP A 41 13.94 12.25 3.11
C ASP A 41 13.72 11.03 2.20
N ILE A 42 13.68 11.30 0.90
CA ILE A 42 13.74 10.29 -0.15
C ILE A 42 15.21 10.09 -0.51
N PRO A 43 15.82 8.94 -0.18
CA PRO A 43 17.21 8.68 -0.53
C PRO A 43 17.42 8.79 -2.05
N PRO A 44 18.64 9.07 -2.51
CA PRO A 44 18.98 8.94 -3.93
C PRO A 44 18.63 7.54 -4.43
N MET A 45 18.02 7.46 -5.62
CA MET A 45 17.55 6.21 -6.19
C MET A 45 17.65 6.24 -7.71
N SER A 46 17.89 5.08 -8.31
CA SER A 46 17.94 4.94 -9.76
C SER A 46 16.54 5.06 -10.35
N TRP A 47 16.33 6.09 -11.18
CA TRP A 47 15.08 6.25 -11.92
C TRP A 47 14.78 5.03 -12.80
N GLY A 48 15.81 4.35 -13.33
CA GLY A 48 15.63 3.15 -14.14
C GLY A 48 14.97 1.98 -13.39
N VAL A 49 15.38 1.74 -12.15
CA VAL A 49 14.75 0.72 -11.28
C VAL A 49 13.32 1.11 -10.95
N THR A 50 13.12 2.37 -10.58
CA THR A 50 11.80 2.96 -10.28
C THR A 50 10.84 2.82 -11.44
N SER A 51 11.30 3.11 -12.66
CA SER A 51 10.51 3.06 -13.87
C SER A 51 10.05 1.63 -14.18
N LYS A 52 10.94 0.64 -14.04
CA LYS A 52 10.59 -0.78 -14.22
C LYS A 52 9.58 -1.23 -13.17
N GLY A 53 9.83 -0.91 -11.90
CA GLY A 53 8.92 -1.21 -10.80
C GLY A 53 7.55 -0.58 -11.02
N PHE A 54 7.51 0.69 -11.44
CA PHE A 54 6.27 1.41 -11.72
C PHE A 54 5.45 0.70 -12.79
N VAL A 55 6.07 0.33 -13.92
CA VAL A 55 5.38 -0.35 -15.03
C VAL A 55 4.74 -1.66 -14.56
N VAL A 56 5.46 -2.47 -13.78
CA VAL A 56 4.94 -3.73 -13.24
C VAL A 56 3.80 -3.46 -12.25
N MET A 57 4.01 -2.56 -11.30
CA MET A 57 3.03 -2.27 -10.25
C MET A 57 1.75 -1.61 -10.82
N PHE A 58 1.89 -0.76 -11.83
CA PHE A 58 0.75 -0.13 -12.50
C PHE A 58 -0.13 -1.17 -13.19
N ARG A 59 0.46 -2.17 -13.85
CA ARG A 59 -0.29 -3.30 -14.43
C ARG A 59 -1.05 -4.08 -13.35
N HIS A 60 -0.42 -4.35 -12.21
CA HIS A 60 -1.10 -5.01 -11.10
C HIS A 60 -2.29 -4.21 -10.58
N ARG A 61 -2.15 -2.89 -10.43
CA ARG A 61 -3.27 -2.05 -10.00
C ARG A 61 -4.40 -1.96 -11.01
N LYS A 62 -4.09 -2.04 -12.30
CA LYS A 62 -5.14 -2.13 -13.33
C LYS A 62 -5.96 -3.40 -13.14
N ALA A 63 -5.29 -4.54 -12.95
CA ALA A 63 -5.97 -5.81 -12.66
C ALA A 63 -6.72 -5.80 -11.32
N GLU A 64 -6.16 -5.15 -10.30
CA GLU A 64 -6.82 -4.96 -9.00
C GLU A 64 -8.10 -4.12 -9.10
N LEU A 65 -8.11 -3.12 -9.97
CA LEU A 65 -9.29 -2.29 -10.22
C LEU A 65 -10.40 -3.10 -10.89
N GLU A 66 -10.05 -4.02 -11.79
CA GLU A 66 -11.03 -4.91 -12.45
C GLU A 66 -11.64 -5.94 -11.49
N SER A 67 -10.92 -6.35 -10.44
CA SER A 67 -11.42 -7.31 -9.43
C SER A 67 -12.07 -6.66 -8.21
N THR A 68 -12.19 -5.33 -8.21
CA THR A 68 -12.67 -4.56 -7.07
C THR A 68 -14.21 -4.55 -6.98
N GLU A 69 -14.73 -4.61 -5.75
CA GLU A 69 -16.16 -4.43 -5.49
C GLU A 69 -16.66 -3.00 -5.82
N PRO A 70 -17.93 -2.85 -6.25
CA PRO A 70 -18.56 -1.55 -6.37
C PRO A 70 -18.39 -0.69 -5.10
N ASN A 71 -18.30 0.62 -5.28
CA ASN A 71 -18.17 1.62 -4.21
C ASN A 71 -16.83 1.70 -3.48
N ARG A 72 -15.83 0.84 -3.79
CA ARG A 72 -14.52 0.87 -3.11
C ARG A 72 -13.87 2.26 -3.11
N PHE A 73 -13.80 2.88 -4.28
CA PHE A 73 -13.07 4.15 -4.47
C PHE A 73 -13.96 5.37 -4.21
N PHE A 74 -15.19 5.34 -4.70
CA PHE A 74 -16.20 6.36 -4.43
C PHE A 74 -17.60 5.74 -4.29
N PRO A 75 -18.44 6.25 -3.39
CA PRO A 75 -19.82 5.80 -3.25
C PRO A 75 -20.62 5.92 -4.55
N GLY A 76 -21.40 4.88 -4.85
CA GLY A 76 -22.24 4.74 -6.03
C GLY A 76 -21.50 4.37 -7.32
N THR A 77 -20.19 4.11 -7.29
CA THR A 77 -19.39 4.02 -8.52
C THR A 77 -18.81 2.63 -8.80
N VAL A 78 -18.60 2.34 -10.08
CA VAL A 78 -17.89 1.14 -10.56
C VAL A 78 -16.82 1.58 -11.55
N ALA A 79 -15.56 1.22 -11.28
CA ALA A 79 -14.42 1.56 -12.12
C ALA A 79 -14.03 0.38 -13.02
N PHE A 80 -13.60 0.68 -14.24
CA PHE A 80 -13.10 -0.29 -15.21
C PHE A 80 -11.76 0.17 -15.76
N ALA A 81 -10.80 -0.75 -15.86
CA ALA A 81 -9.53 -0.47 -16.51
C ALA A 81 -9.68 -0.64 -18.03
N LEU A 82 -9.11 0.29 -18.79
CA LEU A 82 -9.08 0.18 -20.25
C LEU A 82 -7.83 -0.57 -20.70
N GLU A 83 -7.90 -1.20 -21.88
CA GLU A 83 -6.76 -1.91 -22.47
C GLU A 83 -5.71 -0.99 -23.09
N SER A 84 -6.08 0.25 -23.38
CA SER A 84 -5.23 1.33 -23.88
C SER A 84 -5.69 2.66 -23.27
N LEU A 85 -5.00 3.75 -23.59
CA LEU A 85 -5.58 5.07 -23.42
C LEU A 85 -6.75 5.24 -24.41
N ASP A 86 -7.80 5.92 -23.98
CA ASP A 86 -8.89 6.37 -24.84
C ASP A 86 -8.46 7.59 -25.68
N GLY A 87 -9.36 8.06 -26.56
CA GLY A 87 -9.09 9.22 -27.42
C GLY A 87 -8.86 10.54 -26.67
N SER A 88 -9.15 10.59 -25.37
CA SER A 88 -8.92 11.75 -24.50
C SER A 88 -7.73 11.55 -23.55
N GLY A 89 -7.02 10.41 -23.65
CA GLY A 89 -5.84 10.11 -22.85
C GLY A 89 -6.13 9.46 -21.49
N HIS A 90 -7.36 9.05 -21.23
CA HIS A 90 -7.74 8.33 -20.01
C HIS A 90 -7.57 6.83 -20.17
N TYR A 91 -7.28 6.15 -19.08
CA TYR A 91 -7.12 4.70 -19.04
C TYR A 91 -8.10 4.01 -18.09
N LEU A 92 -9.00 4.78 -17.48
CA LEU A 92 -10.11 4.28 -16.69
C LEU A 92 -11.45 4.77 -17.26
N LEU A 93 -12.45 3.91 -17.17
CA LEU A 93 -13.86 4.30 -17.28
C LEU A 93 -14.50 4.22 -15.90
N LEU A 94 -15.25 5.26 -15.50
CA LEU A 94 -15.98 5.27 -14.22
C LEU A 94 -17.48 5.40 -14.48
N LYS A 95 -18.25 4.42 -14.04
CA LYS A 95 -19.72 4.44 -14.07
C LYS A 95 -20.27 4.93 -12.74
N CYS A 96 -21.34 5.74 -12.79
CA CYS A 96 -21.98 6.37 -11.65
C CYS A 96 -23.51 6.26 -11.73
N PRO A 97 -24.25 6.43 -10.61
CA PRO A 97 -25.71 6.31 -10.61
C PRO A 97 -26.34 7.57 -11.21
N GLY A 98 -27.36 7.39 -12.05
CA GLY A 98 -28.10 8.46 -12.72
C GLY A 98 -27.46 8.86 -14.05
N SER A 99 -28.18 8.61 -15.14
CA SER A 99 -27.79 9.05 -16.48
C SER A 99 -27.80 10.58 -16.54
N ASP A 100 -26.61 11.16 -16.67
CA ASP A 100 -26.24 12.21 -17.63
C ASP A 100 -24.92 12.81 -17.13
N GLY A 101 -23.82 12.32 -17.72
CA GLY A 101 -22.45 12.82 -17.61
C GLY A 101 -22.16 13.79 -16.44
N THR A 102 -21.31 13.45 -15.48
CA THR A 102 -19.93 13.11 -15.81
C THR A 102 -19.22 12.79 -14.50
N CYS A 103 -18.87 11.53 -14.30
CA CYS A 103 -17.88 11.16 -13.28
C CYS A 103 -16.45 11.45 -13.73
N LEU A 104 -16.27 12.41 -14.64
CA LEU A 104 -14.98 12.79 -15.19
C LEU A 104 -14.04 13.22 -14.06
N THR A 105 -14.46 14.13 -13.17
CA THR A 105 -13.62 14.54 -12.04
C THR A 105 -13.25 13.38 -11.12
N LYS A 106 -14.18 12.44 -10.87
CA LYS A 106 -13.90 11.25 -10.05
C LYS A 106 -12.97 10.27 -10.76
N ARG A 107 -13.10 10.11 -12.08
CA ARG A 107 -12.20 9.31 -12.92
C ARG A 107 -10.81 9.92 -12.89
N ASP A 108 -10.68 11.20 -13.17
CA ASP A 108 -9.39 11.91 -13.22
C ASP A 108 -8.69 11.84 -11.86
N MET A 109 -9.46 12.02 -10.78
CA MET A 109 -8.97 11.84 -9.41
C MET A 109 -8.52 10.40 -9.14
N LEU A 110 -9.25 9.37 -9.60
CA LEU A 110 -8.84 7.98 -9.42
C LEU A 110 -7.59 7.62 -10.21
N GLU A 111 -7.48 8.13 -11.44
CA GLU A 111 -6.29 8.00 -12.28
C GLU A 111 -5.08 8.62 -11.58
N GLU A 112 -5.21 9.85 -11.08
CA GLU A 112 -4.14 10.51 -10.34
C GLU A 112 -3.74 9.72 -9.08
N ARG A 113 -4.72 9.30 -8.27
CA ARG A 113 -4.51 8.47 -7.08
C ARG A 113 -3.78 7.18 -7.43
N MET A 114 -4.22 6.49 -8.48
CA MET A 114 -3.59 5.26 -8.95
C MET A 114 -2.14 5.50 -9.34
N VAL A 115 -1.84 6.54 -10.12
CA VAL A 115 -0.47 6.87 -10.55
C VAL A 115 0.43 7.19 -9.35
N TYR A 116 -0.02 8.09 -8.47
CA TYR A 116 0.82 8.56 -7.38
C TYR A 116 1.01 7.53 -6.29
N ALA A 117 -0.03 6.79 -5.92
CA ALA A 117 0.17 5.68 -5.00
C ALA A 117 1.06 4.59 -5.65
N THR A 118 1.07 4.40 -6.98
CA THR A 118 1.96 3.42 -7.66
C THR A 118 3.39 3.88 -7.54
N LEU A 119 3.63 5.17 -7.80
CA LEU A 119 4.94 5.77 -7.64
C LEU A 119 5.42 5.64 -6.19
N LEU A 120 4.57 6.00 -5.23
CA LEU A 120 4.86 5.91 -3.79
C LEU A 120 5.13 4.47 -3.34
N GLU A 121 4.55 3.48 -4.00
CA GLU A 121 4.83 2.08 -3.73
C GLU A 121 6.26 1.70 -4.12
N VAL A 122 6.70 2.12 -5.31
CA VAL A 122 7.98 1.70 -5.88
C VAL A 122 9.15 2.61 -5.49
N VAL A 123 8.89 3.85 -5.06
CA VAL A 123 9.95 4.72 -4.57
C VAL A 123 10.43 4.24 -3.21
N ARG A 124 11.76 4.30 -3.02
CA ARG A 124 12.36 3.95 -1.74
C ARG A 124 12.06 5.07 -0.74
N THR A 125 11.34 4.74 0.32
CA THR A 125 10.99 5.64 1.41
C THR A 125 11.36 4.99 2.74
N LYS A 126 11.71 5.78 3.76
CA LYS A 126 11.83 5.28 5.14
C LYS A 126 10.46 5.10 5.80
N ALA A 127 9.50 5.95 5.43
CA ALA A 127 8.13 5.88 5.91
C ALA A 127 7.41 4.59 5.44
N PRO A 128 6.65 3.92 6.33
CA PRO A 128 5.74 2.84 5.95
C PRO A 128 4.74 3.27 4.87
N LYS A 129 4.43 2.37 3.92
CA LYS A 129 3.55 2.68 2.78
C LYS A 129 2.14 3.10 3.20
N ALA A 130 1.61 2.51 4.27
CA ALA A 130 0.31 2.86 4.86
C ALA A 130 0.23 4.32 5.35
N LEU A 131 1.36 4.99 5.60
CA LEU A 131 1.39 6.42 5.93
C LEU A 131 1.48 7.31 4.69
N LEU A 132 1.74 6.78 3.51
CA LEU A 132 1.92 7.54 2.27
C LEU A 132 0.63 7.61 1.44
N TYR A 133 -0.17 6.55 1.48
CA TYR A 133 -1.48 6.51 0.82
C TYR A 133 -2.39 5.47 1.48
N ASN A 134 -3.70 5.64 1.32
CA ASN A 134 -4.69 4.67 1.77
C ASN A 134 -4.74 3.49 0.79
N ALA A 135 -4.47 2.26 1.25
CA ALA A 135 -4.45 1.09 0.36
C ALA A 135 -5.83 0.75 -0.25
N SER A 136 -6.92 1.07 0.45
CA SER A 136 -8.28 0.81 -0.02
C SER A 136 -8.75 1.82 -1.05
N THR A 137 -8.41 3.11 -0.93
CA THR A 137 -8.92 4.16 -1.83
C THR A 137 -7.86 4.77 -2.75
N TRP A 138 -6.59 4.40 -2.55
CA TRP A 138 -5.38 4.99 -3.14
C TRP A 138 -5.22 6.49 -2.92
N GLU A 139 -5.96 7.05 -1.98
CA GLU A 139 -5.85 8.46 -1.62
C GLU A 139 -4.48 8.74 -1.00
N VAL A 140 -3.77 9.71 -1.56
CA VAL A 140 -2.44 10.10 -1.08
C VAL A 140 -2.60 10.93 0.20
N THR A 141 -1.89 10.54 1.26
CA THR A 141 -1.93 11.26 2.54
C THR A 141 -1.16 12.58 2.47
N SER A 142 -1.24 13.41 3.51
CA SER A 142 -0.40 14.59 3.64
C SER A 142 1.10 14.26 3.59
N LEU A 143 1.53 13.15 4.21
CA LEU A 143 2.94 12.71 4.12
C LEU A 143 3.28 12.27 2.69
N GLY A 144 2.44 11.47 2.04
CA GLY A 144 2.64 11.09 0.64
C GLY A 144 2.77 12.29 -0.28
N ASN A 145 1.95 13.33 -0.09
CA ASN A 145 2.02 14.57 -0.85
C ASN A 145 3.33 15.32 -0.64
N ARG A 146 3.88 15.34 0.59
CA ARG A 146 5.23 15.89 0.84
C ARG A 146 6.32 15.12 0.10
N HIS A 147 6.24 13.78 0.10
CA HIS A 147 7.17 12.95 -0.67
C HIS A 147 7.05 13.20 -2.20
N LEU A 148 5.84 13.32 -2.74
CA LEU A 148 5.63 13.67 -4.14
C LEU A 148 6.19 15.06 -4.48
N ALA A 149 6.06 16.03 -3.57
CA ALA A 149 6.65 17.35 -3.75
C ALA A 149 8.18 17.29 -3.84
N GLU A 150 8.86 16.50 -3.00
CA GLU A 150 10.30 16.29 -3.11
C GLU A 150 10.70 15.56 -4.40
N LEU A 151 9.90 14.59 -4.86
CA LEU A 151 10.13 13.94 -6.16
C LEU A 151 9.97 14.94 -7.31
N ARG A 152 9.01 15.85 -7.26
CA ARG A 152 8.83 16.91 -8.28
C ARG A 152 9.97 17.92 -8.27
N LYS A 153 10.52 18.26 -7.10
CA LYS A 153 11.73 19.10 -7.00
C LYS A 153 12.93 18.41 -7.66
N ARG A 154 13.10 17.10 -7.42
CA ARG A 154 14.21 16.31 -7.98
C ARG A 154 14.04 16.01 -9.48
N TYR A 155 12.80 15.83 -9.92
CA TYR A 155 12.43 15.53 -11.30
C TYR A 155 11.35 16.52 -11.76
N PRO A 156 11.71 17.72 -12.25
CA PRO A 156 10.73 18.73 -12.67
C PRO A 156 9.77 18.26 -13.76
N ASP A 157 10.17 17.27 -14.57
CA ASP A 157 9.38 16.62 -15.61
C ASP A 157 8.65 15.35 -15.13
N LEU A 158 8.46 15.16 -13.82
CA LEU A 158 7.93 13.93 -13.22
C LEU A 158 6.62 13.47 -13.87
N ASN A 159 5.65 14.36 -14.07
CA ASN A 159 4.36 14.00 -14.65
C ASN A 159 4.49 13.48 -16.09
N THR A 160 5.35 14.13 -16.90
CA THR A 160 5.65 13.67 -18.27
C THR A 160 6.31 12.30 -18.26
N ARG A 161 7.24 12.05 -17.32
CA ARG A 161 7.85 10.72 -17.17
C ARG A 161 6.82 9.66 -16.80
N LEU A 162 5.95 9.95 -15.84
CA LEU A 162 4.88 9.03 -15.42
C LEU A 162 3.92 8.73 -16.57
N GLY A 163 3.52 9.73 -17.36
CA GLY A 163 2.70 9.53 -18.56
C GLY A 163 3.32 8.52 -19.54
N ARG A 164 4.62 8.61 -19.80
CA ARG A 164 5.33 7.63 -20.66
C ARG A 164 5.34 6.22 -20.04
N LEU A 165 5.46 6.11 -18.72
CA LEU A 165 5.43 4.82 -18.03
C LEU A 165 4.04 4.19 -18.03
N ILE A 166 2.98 5.01 -17.94
CA ILE A 166 1.60 4.56 -18.12
C ILE A 166 1.44 3.97 -19.52
N VAL A 167 1.86 4.67 -20.58
CA VAL A 167 1.83 4.15 -21.96
C VAL A 167 2.62 2.84 -22.08
N ALA A 168 3.84 2.77 -21.53
CA ALA A 168 4.66 1.56 -21.54
C ALA A 168 4.02 0.37 -20.79
N SER A 169 3.13 0.64 -19.83
CA SER A 169 2.40 -0.41 -19.10
C SER A 169 1.44 -1.19 -20.00
N PHE A 170 0.92 -0.60 -21.08
CA PHE A 170 0.03 -1.28 -22.02
C PHE A 170 0.77 -2.10 -23.07
N ALA A 171 2.01 -1.73 -23.42
CA ALA A 171 2.80 -2.37 -24.49
C ALA A 171 3.20 -3.83 -24.22
N GLY A 172 2.95 -4.37 -23.01
CA GLY A 172 3.31 -5.73 -22.61
C GLY A 172 2.18 -6.77 -22.69
N LYS A 173 1.01 -6.43 -23.25
CA LYS A 173 -0.14 -7.35 -23.39
C LYS A 173 -0.10 -8.22 -24.67
N GLY A 174 1.03 -8.31 -25.35
CA GLY A 174 1.25 -9.23 -26.47
C GLY A 174 2.05 -10.45 -26.03
N LEU A 175 1.38 -11.41 -25.37
CA LEU A 175 1.79 -12.81 -25.27
C LEU A 175 0.53 -13.66 -25.20
#